data_AF-A0A094FYL1-F1
#
_entry.id   AF-A0A094FYL1-F1
#
_cell.length_a   1.000
_cell.length_b   1.000
_cell.length_c   1.000
_cell.angle_alpha   90.00
_cell.angle_beta   90.00
_cell.angle_gamma   90.00
#
_symmetry.space_group_name_H-M   'P 1'
#
loop_
_entity.id
_entity.type
_entity.pdbx_description
1 polymer ?
#
loop_
_entity_poly.entity_id
_entity_poly.type
_entity_poly.pdbx_seq_one_letter_code
_entity_poly.pdbx_strand_id
1 'polypeptide(L)'
;MRFYQPLCGALLIGAAQAQQGAWGQCGGKGWTGQTTCVSGYHCAYSNDWYSQCVPGSGGGTTPTTTAPSQTTTAPSQTTTAPGQTTTSPGNPSATGFKWLGVDESGAEFGQGSLPGVYGKDFIFASTDVLGSLMKEGYNIFRVPFLMERMAPSGVGSAFSAAYLANYTVAINYITQNGGYAVIDPHNFGRYNGAIITDTNAFGTFFKTLATAFKNNAKVIFDTNNEYHDMDQTLVLNLNQAAINAIRATGATSQYIFVEGNSYSGAWTWNAVNDNLKALTDPQNKIIYQMHQYLDSDGSGTSANCVSSTIGVERVTSATAWLRANGKIGIIGEFAGGANSQCKAAVTGLLQHLKANSDVWTGALWWGGGPWWGNYIFGFEPPSGTGAKELKGSLSTAVTVAAYWAAPLAIPSQLRSWTQSRRNPLVTGPIAHRIPERKSTYPQQSKISYEVPWSQASKRPSQSNNLNIEANAALIWSKEGPSSDFDIDVETDDYEYYQAFLFVIRPDTKGTLSRTPLLMTALHNSKEGAMRDLEDTLKDMVNRGVKKEV
;
A
#
# COMPACT_ATOMS: atom_id res chain seq x y z
N MET A 1 34.08 61.02 -51.70
CA MET A 1 33.76 59.57 -51.75
C MET A 1 34.19 58.93 -50.45
N ARG A 2 33.23 58.45 -49.65
CA ARG A 2 33.30 57.24 -48.80
C ARG A 2 32.02 57.21 -47.96
N PHE A 3 31.09 56.37 -48.39
CA PHE A 3 29.87 56.00 -47.68
C PHE A 3 30.20 54.99 -46.57
N TYR A 4 29.57 55.11 -45.40
CA TYR A 4 29.51 54.04 -44.40
C TYR A 4 28.04 53.71 -44.14
N GLN A 5 27.62 52.52 -44.57
CA GLN A 5 26.37 51.86 -44.17
C GLN A 5 26.57 51.15 -42.82
N PRO A 6 25.54 51.04 -41.96
CA PRO A 6 25.55 50.13 -40.83
C PRO A 6 25.10 48.73 -41.27
N LEU A 7 25.93 47.72 -40.98
CA LEU A 7 25.59 46.29 -41.13
C LEU A 7 24.71 45.82 -39.97
N CYS A 8 23.50 45.35 -40.29
CA CYS A 8 22.71 44.49 -39.41
C CYS A 8 23.39 43.12 -39.24
N GLY A 9 23.81 42.79 -38.02
CA GLY A 9 24.23 41.43 -37.66
C GLY A 9 23.04 40.58 -37.26
N ALA A 10 22.62 39.65 -38.12
CA ALA A 10 21.71 38.58 -37.76
C ALA A 10 22.47 37.47 -37.03
N LEU A 11 22.13 37.21 -35.75
CA LEU A 11 22.56 36.01 -35.05
C LEU A 11 21.82 34.79 -35.63
N LEU A 12 22.55 33.88 -36.27
CA LEU A 12 22.08 32.53 -36.56
C LEU A 12 22.27 31.68 -35.29
N ILE A 13 21.18 31.39 -34.59
CA ILE A 13 21.15 30.35 -33.54
C ILE A 13 21.16 29.01 -34.27
N GLY A 14 22.30 28.31 -34.23
CA GLY A 14 22.38 26.92 -34.67
C GLY A 14 21.52 26.04 -33.76
N ALA A 15 20.50 25.40 -34.32
CA ALA A 15 19.75 24.38 -33.60
C ALA A 15 20.68 23.18 -33.36
N ALA A 16 21.06 22.95 -32.10
CA ALA A 16 21.65 21.68 -31.71
C ALA A 16 20.60 20.59 -31.92
N GLN A 17 20.81 19.69 -32.89
CA GLN A 17 20.01 18.48 -33.00
C GLN A 17 20.32 17.62 -31.78
N ALA A 18 19.37 17.51 -30.84
CA ALA A 18 19.53 16.62 -29.70
C ALA A 18 19.66 15.18 -30.21
N GLN A 19 20.63 14.42 -29.74
CA GLN A 19 20.66 12.98 -30.05
C GLN A 19 19.52 12.28 -29.32
N GLN A 20 18.90 11.29 -29.94
CA GLN A 20 17.90 10.46 -29.29
C GLN A 20 18.57 9.64 -28.20
N GLY A 21 17.96 9.65 -27.01
CA GLY A 21 18.44 8.88 -25.88
C GLY A 21 18.53 7.38 -26.20
N ALA A 22 19.38 6.66 -25.46
CA ALA A 22 19.43 5.21 -25.52
C ALA A 22 18.01 4.62 -25.34
N TRP A 23 17.65 3.63 -26.18
CA TRP A 23 16.33 3.01 -26.26
C TRP A 23 15.16 3.93 -26.64
N GLY A 24 15.42 5.20 -26.99
CA GLY A 24 14.41 6.10 -27.54
C GLY A 24 14.03 5.73 -28.98
N GLN A 25 12.83 6.11 -29.40
CA GLN A 25 12.40 5.95 -30.80
C GLN A 25 13.24 6.84 -31.71
N CYS A 26 13.94 6.25 -32.67
CA CYS A 26 14.81 6.96 -33.60
C CYS A 26 14.34 6.88 -35.05
N GLY A 27 13.15 6.31 -35.30
CA GLY A 27 12.57 6.21 -36.63
C GLY A 27 11.17 5.59 -36.63
N GLY A 28 10.57 5.53 -37.81
CA GLY A 28 9.20 5.05 -38.03
C GLY A 28 8.36 6.01 -38.87
N LYS A 29 7.36 5.50 -39.59
CA LYS A 29 6.38 6.29 -40.35
C LYS A 29 5.67 7.28 -39.40
N GLY A 30 5.78 8.57 -39.71
CA GLY A 30 5.19 9.66 -38.93
C GLY A 30 6.05 10.19 -37.77
N TRP A 31 7.23 9.60 -37.50
CA TRP A 31 8.15 10.10 -36.47
C TRP A 31 8.80 11.42 -36.90
N THR A 32 8.64 12.47 -36.09
CA THR A 32 9.23 13.80 -36.30
C THR A 32 10.34 14.14 -35.29
N GLY A 33 10.67 13.21 -34.40
CA GLY A 33 11.69 13.38 -33.39
C GLY A 33 13.10 13.04 -33.88
N GLN A 34 14.03 12.89 -32.93
CA GLN A 34 15.44 12.70 -33.22
C GLN A 34 15.70 11.33 -33.85
N THR A 35 16.54 11.28 -34.89
CA THR A 35 16.82 10.04 -35.66
C THR A 35 18.23 9.49 -35.44
N THR A 36 19.09 10.27 -34.78
CA THR A 36 20.47 9.88 -34.46
C THR A 36 20.56 9.51 -32.99
N CYS A 37 21.08 8.34 -32.67
CA CYS A 37 21.23 7.88 -31.29
C CYS A 37 22.46 8.48 -30.62
N VAL A 38 22.43 8.57 -29.29
CA VAL A 38 23.61 8.88 -28.46
C VAL A 38 24.77 7.90 -28.74
N SER A 39 26.00 8.33 -28.46
CA SER A 39 27.20 7.51 -28.66
C SER A 39 27.09 6.13 -28.01
N GLY A 40 27.56 5.09 -28.71
CA GLY A 40 27.43 3.68 -28.31
C GLY A 40 26.11 3.00 -28.74
N TYR A 41 25.19 3.76 -29.33
CA TYR A 41 23.89 3.26 -29.81
C TYR A 41 23.75 3.53 -31.30
N HIS A 42 22.98 2.68 -31.98
CA HIS A 42 22.58 2.87 -33.37
C HIS A 42 21.07 2.71 -33.49
N CYS A 43 20.49 3.40 -34.47
CA CYS A 43 19.07 3.30 -34.72
C CYS A 43 18.76 1.97 -35.44
N ALA A 44 18.25 0.99 -34.70
CA ALA A 44 17.84 -0.29 -35.27
C ALA A 44 16.37 -0.22 -35.72
N TYR A 45 16.13 -0.56 -36.97
CA TYR A 45 14.79 -0.72 -37.51
C TYR A 45 14.08 -1.89 -36.81
N SER A 46 12.85 -1.65 -36.35
CA SER A 46 11.99 -2.70 -35.78
C SER A 46 10.82 -3.01 -36.71
N ASN A 47 10.07 -1.99 -37.10
CA ASN A 47 9.02 -2.10 -38.11
C ASN A 47 8.77 -0.74 -38.80
N ASP A 48 7.84 -0.72 -39.75
CA ASP A 48 7.49 0.46 -40.54
C ASP A 48 7.14 1.70 -39.72
N TRP A 49 6.65 1.55 -38.49
CA TRP A 49 6.20 2.63 -37.62
C TRP A 49 7.18 2.92 -36.48
N TYR A 50 8.24 2.12 -36.31
CA TYR A 50 9.12 2.19 -35.16
C TYR A 50 10.55 1.69 -35.42
N SER A 51 11.53 2.52 -35.09
CA SER A 51 12.94 2.16 -34.96
C SER A 51 13.45 2.65 -33.62
N GLN A 52 14.39 1.95 -32.99
CA GLN A 52 14.85 2.24 -31.63
C GLN A 52 16.37 2.35 -31.53
N CYS A 53 16.85 3.25 -30.69
CA CYS A 53 18.26 3.32 -30.34
C CYS A 53 18.67 2.11 -29.51
N VAL A 54 19.36 1.15 -30.11
CA VAL A 54 19.86 -0.05 -29.42
C VAL A 54 21.39 -0.05 -29.37
N PRO A 55 22.02 -0.72 -28.40
CA PRO A 55 23.48 -0.76 -28.30
C PRO A 55 24.10 -1.29 -29.59
N GLY A 56 25.07 -0.56 -30.14
CA GLY A 56 25.89 -1.05 -31.24
C GLY A 56 27.01 -1.92 -30.72
N SER A 57 27.11 -3.18 -31.18
CA SER A 57 28.31 -3.98 -30.96
C SER A 57 29.41 -3.45 -31.88
N GLY A 58 30.16 -2.45 -31.42
CA GLY A 58 31.22 -1.81 -32.20
C GLY A 58 32.59 -1.95 -31.54
N GLY A 59 33.33 -3.00 -31.91
CA GLY A 59 34.79 -2.97 -31.83
C GLY A 59 35.33 -1.89 -32.78
N GLY A 60 36.28 -1.08 -32.30
CA GLY A 60 36.89 -0.01 -33.10
C GLY A 60 37.59 1.09 -32.29
N THR A 61 38.69 0.73 -31.62
CA THR A 61 39.95 1.51 -31.45
C THR A 61 39.94 3.03 -31.15
N THR A 62 40.30 3.36 -29.88
CA THR A 62 41.25 4.39 -29.37
C THR A 62 40.94 5.91 -29.49
N PRO A 63 41.58 6.82 -28.70
CA PRO A 63 42.59 6.62 -27.64
C PRO A 63 42.33 7.30 -26.28
N THR A 64 43.00 6.73 -25.29
CA THR A 64 43.22 7.14 -23.90
C THR A 64 43.89 8.51 -23.76
N THR A 65 43.40 9.36 -22.85
CA THR A 65 44.20 10.41 -22.22
C THR A 65 44.01 10.38 -20.71
N THR A 66 45.13 10.11 -20.03
CA THR A 66 45.28 10.02 -18.57
C THR A 66 45.68 11.39 -18.02
N ALA A 67 45.11 11.81 -16.89
CA ALA A 67 45.61 12.95 -16.09
C ALA A 67 45.26 12.72 -14.59
N PRO A 68 46.07 13.24 -13.65
CA PRO A 68 46.48 12.49 -12.46
C PRO A 68 45.74 12.82 -11.16
N SER A 69 45.84 11.86 -10.23
CA SER A 69 45.42 11.88 -8.83
C SER A 69 46.20 12.91 -7.99
N GLN A 70 45.50 13.65 -7.14
CA GLN A 70 46.09 14.42 -6.04
C GLN A 70 45.52 13.97 -4.70
N THR A 71 46.44 13.54 -3.85
CA THR A 71 46.35 13.29 -2.40
C THR A 71 46.10 14.58 -1.62
N THR A 72 45.16 14.53 -0.68
CA THR A 72 45.16 15.41 0.51
C THR A 72 44.74 14.67 1.77
N THR A 73 45.42 15.03 2.84
CA THR A 73 45.54 14.40 4.16
C THR A 73 44.37 14.73 5.09
N ALA A 74 43.99 13.77 5.94
CA ALA A 74 43.00 13.92 7.01
C ALA A 74 43.55 14.65 8.24
N PRO A 75 42.67 15.23 9.08
CA PRO A 75 42.93 15.36 10.51
C PRO A 75 41.97 14.50 11.36
N SER A 76 42.58 13.93 12.40
CA SER A 76 42.02 13.11 13.49
C SER A 76 41.08 13.91 14.41
N GLN A 77 39.93 13.34 14.76
CA GLN A 77 39.22 13.69 16.01
C GLN A 77 38.58 12.47 16.69
N THR A 78 38.57 12.60 18.01
CA THR A 78 38.45 11.68 19.12
C THR A 78 37.07 11.02 19.32
N THR A 79 37.12 9.86 19.96
CA THR A 79 36.05 8.98 20.41
C THR A 79 35.17 9.52 21.54
N THR A 80 33.85 9.32 21.43
CA THR A 80 32.96 9.06 22.58
C THR A 80 31.81 8.15 22.16
N ALA A 81 31.56 7.10 22.93
CA ALA A 81 30.50 6.10 22.73
C ALA A 81 29.21 6.48 23.51
N PRO A 82 28.08 5.73 23.41
CA PRO A 82 26.84 6.25 22.84
C PRO A 82 25.74 6.52 23.90
N GLY A 83 25.00 7.60 23.71
CA GLY A 83 23.73 7.84 24.42
C GLY A 83 22.56 7.19 23.69
N GLN A 84 21.89 6.25 24.36
CA GLN A 84 20.60 5.70 23.96
C GLN A 84 19.58 6.84 23.80
N THR A 85 19.11 7.07 22.57
CA THR A 85 17.88 7.82 22.31
C THR A 85 16.88 6.87 21.65
N THR A 86 15.86 6.52 22.43
CA THR A 86 14.65 5.85 21.97
C THR A 86 13.94 6.78 20.98
N THR A 87 14.06 6.51 19.69
CA THR A 87 13.27 7.20 18.66
C THR A 87 11.83 6.68 18.71
N SER A 88 10.92 7.51 19.20
CA SER A 88 9.47 7.31 19.07
C SER A 88 9.10 7.28 17.57
N PRO A 89 8.18 6.42 17.11
CA PRO A 89 7.71 6.43 15.73
C PRO A 89 7.05 7.77 15.40
N GLY A 90 7.38 8.34 14.24
CA GLY A 90 6.75 9.55 13.72
C GLY A 90 5.23 9.39 13.54
N ASN A 91 4.53 10.52 13.51
CA ASN A 91 3.08 10.61 13.37
C ASN A 91 2.54 9.60 12.33
N PRO A 92 1.49 8.82 12.66
CA PRO A 92 0.88 7.90 11.72
C PRO A 92 0.41 8.64 10.46
N SER A 93 0.60 8.01 9.29
CA SER A 93 -0.11 8.41 8.07
C SER A 93 -1.63 8.41 8.33
N ALA A 94 -2.41 9.10 7.49
CA ALA A 94 -3.88 9.09 7.55
C ALA A 94 -4.49 7.67 7.59
N THR A 95 -3.73 6.66 7.17
CA THR A 95 -4.10 5.23 7.15
C THR A 95 -3.85 4.50 8.48
N GLY A 96 -3.04 5.07 9.38
CA GLY A 96 -2.62 4.47 10.64
C GLY A 96 -1.44 3.50 10.56
N PHE A 97 -0.83 3.33 9.37
CA PHE A 97 0.46 2.65 9.18
C PHE A 97 1.60 3.65 9.00
N LYS A 98 2.84 3.21 9.26
CA LYS A 98 4.03 3.95 8.80
C LYS A 98 4.12 3.89 7.28
N TRP A 99 3.91 2.69 6.72
CA TRP A 99 3.95 2.45 5.28
C TRP A 99 2.72 1.67 4.81
N LEU A 100 2.07 2.16 3.77
CA LEU A 100 1.01 1.44 3.07
C LEU A 100 1.15 1.74 1.59
N GLY A 101 1.17 0.70 0.78
CA GLY A 101 1.60 0.83 -0.61
C GLY A 101 1.17 -0.30 -1.52
N VAL A 102 1.82 -0.32 -2.68
CA VAL A 102 1.53 -1.23 -3.79
C VAL A 102 2.86 -1.60 -4.44
N ASP A 103 3.00 -2.83 -4.89
CA ASP A 103 4.05 -3.23 -5.83
C ASP A 103 3.78 -2.62 -7.22
N GLU A 104 4.83 -2.26 -7.94
CA GLU A 104 4.80 -1.59 -9.24
C GLU A 104 5.61 -2.41 -10.24
N SER A 105 5.00 -3.53 -10.62
CA SER A 105 5.52 -4.53 -11.52
C SER A 105 5.61 -4.08 -12.97
N GLY A 106 6.44 -4.79 -13.72
CA GLY A 106 6.60 -4.69 -15.15
C GLY A 106 8.04 -4.92 -15.58
N ALA A 107 9.02 -4.43 -14.80
CA ALA A 107 10.42 -4.47 -15.21
C ALA A 107 11.06 -5.86 -15.03
N GLU A 108 10.37 -6.72 -14.27
CA GLU A 108 10.63 -8.13 -14.05
C GLU A 108 9.92 -9.07 -15.04
N PHE A 109 8.93 -8.60 -15.79
CA PHE A 109 8.13 -9.42 -16.70
C PHE A 109 8.96 -10.08 -17.81
N GLY A 110 8.45 -11.15 -18.43
CA GLY A 110 9.11 -11.79 -19.57
C GLY A 110 10.43 -12.46 -19.20
N GLN A 111 10.48 -13.17 -18.06
CA GLN A 111 11.68 -13.82 -17.51
C GLN A 111 12.33 -14.84 -18.45
N GLY A 112 11.59 -15.38 -19.42
CA GLY A 112 12.13 -16.27 -20.46
C GLY A 112 12.91 -15.56 -21.57
N SER A 113 12.86 -14.22 -21.64
CA SER A 113 13.54 -13.38 -22.62
C SER A 113 14.57 -12.50 -21.93
N LEU A 114 15.84 -12.93 -21.92
CA LEU A 114 16.96 -12.21 -21.31
C LEU A 114 17.99 -11.76 -22.36
N PRO A 115 18.38 -10.46 -22.39
CA PRO A 115 17.89 -9.37 -21.54
C PRO A 115 16.45 -8.91 -21.86
N GLY A 116 15.89 -9.38 -22.99
CA GLY A 116 14.56 -8.97 -23.45
C GLY A 116 14.55 -7.57 -24.08
N VAL A 117 13.38 -7.15 -24.56
CA VAL A 117 13.15 -5.89 -25.27
C VAL A 117 12.13 -5.05 -24.50
N TYR A 118 12.51 -3.82 -24.15
CA TYR A 118 11.61 -2.85 -23.53
C TYR A 118 10.39 -2.56 -24.42
N GLY A 119 9.19 -2.52 -23.83
CA GLY A 119 7.94 -2.33 -24.56
C GLY A 119 7.42 -3.58 -25.28
N LYS A 120 8.13 -4.71 -25.17
CA LYS A 120 7.67 -6.03 -25.62
C LYS A 120 7.70 -7.09 -24.51
N ASP A 121 8.88 -7.33 -23.94
CA ASP A 121 9.08 -8.38 -22.92
C ASP A 121 8.90 -7.82 -21.51
N PHE A 122 9.18 -6.53 -21.31
CA PHE A 122 9.03 -5.83 -20.02
C PHE A 122 8.74 -4.34 -20.21
N ILE A 123 8.29 -3.69 -19.13
CA ILE A 123 7.96 -2.26 -19.08
C ILE A 123 8.40 -1.68 -17.73
N PHE A 124 8.67 -0.38 -17.63
CA PHE A 124 8.96 0.24 -16.33
C PHE A 124 7.68 0.80 -15.70
N ALA A 125 7.68 0.94 -14.37
CA ALA A 125 6.59 1.56 -13.62
C ALA A 125 6.26 2.96 -14.16
N SER A 126 4.96 3.28 -14.24
CA SER A 126 4.47 4.53 -14.81
C SER A 126 4.44 5.63 -13.75
N THR A 127 5.10 6.76 -14.02
CA THR A 127 5.08 7.92 -13.11
C THR A 127 3.69 8.53 -12.95
N ASP A 128 2.83 8.43 -13.96
CA ASP A 128 1.47 8.95 -13.89
C ASP A 128 0.60 8.12 -12.92
N VAL A 129 0.78 6.80 -12.95
CA VAL A 129 0.12 5.85 -12.06
C VAL A 129 0.61 6.04 -10.63
N LEU A 130 1.93 6.06 -10.45
CA LEU A 130 2.57 6.36 -9.17
C LEU A 130 2.01 7.66 -8.57
N GLY A 131 1.97 8.73 -9.38
CA GLY A 131 1.41 10.03 -8.97
C GLY A 131 -0.07 9.96 -8.60
N SER A 132 -0.87 9.13 -9.28
CA SER A 132 -2.27 8.89 -8.93
C SER A 132 -2.39 8.18 -7.57
N LEU A 133 -1.64 7.10 -7.36
CA LEU A 133 -1.67 6.34 -6.11
C LEU A 133 -1.16 7.16 -4.92
N MET A 134 -0.15 8.00 -5.12
CA MET A 134 0.34 8.93 -4.09
C MET A 134 -0.72 9.95 -3.68
N LYS A 135 -1.53 10.46 -4.63
CA LYS A 135 -2.68 11.33 -4.33
C LYS A 135 -3.77 10.63 -3.54
N GLU A 136 -3.90 9.31 -3.68
CA GLU A 136 -4.80 8.49 -2.89
C GLU A 136 -4.27 8.18 -1.48
N GLY A 137 -3.01 8.54 -1.18
CA GLY A 137 -2.41 8.44 0.14
C GLY A 137 -1.45 7.25 0.34
N TYR A 138 -1.17 6.46 -0.71
CA TYR A 138 -0.13 5.44 -0.67
C TYR A 138 1.25 6.11 -0.63
N ASN A 139 2.13 5.62 0.25
CA ASN A 139 3.39 6.31 0.58
C ASN A 139 4.64 5.43 0.47
N ILE A 140 4.50 4.17 0.05
CA ILE A 140 5.59 3.26 -0.26
C ILE A 140 5.24 2.52 -1.55
N PHE A 141 6.22 2.26 -2.39
CA PHE A 141 6.06 1.50 -3.63
C PHE A 141 7.24 0.56 -3.78
N ARG A 142 6.98 -0.72 -4.01
CA ARG A 142 8.02 -1.72 -4.29
C ARG A 142 8.10 -1.96 -5.78
N VAL A 143 9.31 -1.88 -6.34
CA VAL A 143 9.51 -1.81 -7.79
C VAL A 143 10.36 -3.01 -8.22
N PRO A 144 9.74 -4.14 -8.58
CA PRO A 144 10.44 -5.34 -9.05
C PRO A 144 11.32 -5.09 -10.28
N PHE A 145 12.46 -5.77 -10.37
CA PHE A 145 13.29 -5.87 -11.59
C PHE A 145 14.08 -7.17 -11.63
N LEU A 146 14.56 -7.60 -12.81
CA LEU A 146 15.48 -8.76 -12.92
C LEU A 146 16.95 -8.35 -12.80
N MET A 147 17.68 -9.03 -11.91
CA MET A 147 19.13 -8.89 -11.77
C MET A 147 19.86 -9.11 -13.10
N GLU A 148 19.39 -10.01 -13.95
CA GLU A 148 19.96 -10.33 -15.27
C GLU A 148 19.86 -9.15 -16.25
N ARG A 149 18.86 -8.29 -16.11
CA ARG A 149 18.74 -7.07 -16.92
C ARG A 149 19.60 -5.95 -16.36
N MET A 150 19.71 -5.89 -15.04
CA MET A 150 20.54 -4.92 -14.35
C MET A 150 22.04 -5.22 -14.51
N ALA A 151 22.46 -6.47 -14.34
CA ALA A 151 23.84 -6.94 -14.38
C ALA A 151 23.94 -8.15 -15.36
N PRO A 152 24.00 -7.91 -16.68
CA PRO A 152 23.80 -8.94 -17.70
C PRO A 152 24.92 -9.97 -17.85
N SER A 153 26.11 -9.71 -17.29
CA SER A 153 27.28 -10.58 -17.42
C SER A 153 27.56 -11.41 -16.17
N GLY A 154 26.61 -11.50 -15.24
CA GLY A 154 26.72 -12.22 -13.97
C GLY A 154 26.37 -11.36 -12.75
N VAL A 155 26.09 -12.02 -11.62
CA VAL A 155 25.67 -11.37 -10.35
C VAL A 155 26.62 -10.23 -9.95
N GLY A 156 27.93 -10.46 -9.93
CA GLY A 156 28.94 -9.46 -9.56
C GLY A 156 29.41 -8.55 -10.71
N SER A 157 28.73 -8.58 -11.86
CA SER A 157 29.17 -7.84 -13.06
C SER A 157 28.76 -6.36 -13.01
N ALA A 158 29.32 -5.58 -13.94
CA ALA A 158 28.94 -4.19 -14.11
C ALA A 158 27.47 -4.06 -14.53
N PHE A 159 26.81 -3.01 -14.04
CA PHE A 159 25.41 -2.78 -14.39
C PHE A 159 25.26 -2.24 -15.81
N SER A 160 24.18 -2.64 -16.48
CA SER A 160 23.66 -1.98 -17.68
C SER A 160 23.27 -0.54 -17.32
N ALA A 161 24.08 0.42 -17.74
CA ALA A 161 23.84 1.84 -17.45
C ALA A 161 22.47 2.32 -17.92
N ALA A 162 21.98 1.82 -19.06
CA ALA A 162 20.68 2.20 -19.60
C ALA A 162 19.51 1.59 -18.81
N TYR A 163 19.61 0.32 -18.43
CA TYR A 163 18.56 -0.32 -17.61
C TYR A 163 18.47 0.37 -16.24
N LEU A 164 19.61 0.61 -15.60
CA LEU A 164 19.68 1.37 -14.35
C LEU A 164 19.08 2.76 -14.49
N ALA A 165 19.41 3.50 -15.56
CA ALA A 165 18.88 4.85 -15.78
C ALA A 165 17.35 4.86 -15.92
N ASN A 166 16.78 3.94 -16.70
CA ASN A 166 15.34 3.86 -16.89
C ASN A 166 14.62 3.42 -15.61
N TYR A 167 15.14 2.42 -14.91
CA TYR A 167 14.62 1.98 -13.61
C TYR A 167 14.64 3.12 -12.58
N THR A 168 15.71 3.91 -12.57
CA THR A 168 15.89 5.06 -11.66
C THR A 168 14.82 6.15 -11.82
N VAL A 169 14.15 6.25 -12.98
CA VAL A 169 13.08 7.24 -13.20
C VAL A 169 11.95 7.06 -12.20
N ALA A 170 11.45 5.83 -12.04
CA ALA A 170 10.38 5.53 -11.09
C ALA A 170 10.84 5.77 -9.64
N ILE A 171 12.03 5.28 -9.29
CA ILE A 171 12.61 5.43 -7.94
C ILE A 171 12.73 6.92 -7.55
N ASN A 172 13.25 7.75 -8.45
CA ASN A 172 13.38 9.17 -8.21
C ASN A 172 12.02 9.88 -8.17
N TYR A 173 11.08 9.50 -9.03
CA TYR A 173 9.74 10.06 -9.01
C TYR A 173 9.06 9.83 -7.66
N ILE A 174 9.06 8.59 -7.16
CA ILE A 174 8.47 8.23 -5.87
C ILE A 174 9.09 9.06 -4.73
N THR A 175 10.41 9.08 -4.67
CA THR A 175 11.15 9.68 -3.55
C THR A 175 11.13 11.21 -3.56
N GLN A 176 11.15 11.85 -4.73
CA GLN A 176 11.02 13.31 -4.87
C GLN A 176 9.61 13.80 -4.53
N ASN A 177 8.60 12.94 -4.67
CA ASN A 177 7.22 13.22 -4.27
C ASN A 177 6.92 12.76 -2.82
N GLY A 178 7.95 12.43 -2.03
CA GLY A 178 7.83 12.17 -0.59
C GLY A 178 7.57 10.71 -0.18
N GLY A 179 7.33 9.83 -1.16
CA GLY A 179 7.14 8.39 -0.95
C GLY A 179 8.45 7.65 -0.68
N TYR A 180 8.34 6.38 -0.29
CA TYR A 180 9.47 5.45 -0.17
C TYR A 180 9.49 4.51 -1.37
N ALA A 181 10.66 4.30 -1.96
CA ALA A 181 10.83 3.38 -3.08
C ALA A 181 11.64 2.16 -2.63
N VAL A 182 11.02 0.98 -2.65
CA VAL A 182 11.69 -0.29 -2.40
C VAL A 182 12.25 -0.81 -3.72
N ILE A 183 13.56 -0.96 -3.76
CA ILE A 183 14.27 -1.52 -4.91
C ILE A 183 14.34 -3.03 -4.74
N ASP A 184 13.61 -3.78 -5.56
CA ASP A 184 13.43 -5.22 -5.44
C ASP A 184 14.09 -6.00 -6.60
N PRO A 185 15.23 -6.67 -6.36
CA PRO A 185 15.74 -7.69 -7.26
C PRO A 185 14.84 -8.94 -7.18
N HIS A 186 13.92 -9.06 -8.13
CA HIS A 186 12.81 -10.00 -8.12
C HIS A 186 13.22 -11.38 -8.65
N ASN A 187 14.11 -12.05 -7.91
CA ASN A 187 14.98 -13.08 -8.44
C ASN A 187 14.95 -14.43 -7.71
N PHE A 188 14.17 -14.60 -6.64
CA PHE A 188 13.98 -15.89 -5.97
C PHE A 188 15.28 -16.52 -5.43
N GLY A 189 16.25 -15.69 -5.07
CA GLY A 189 17.61 -16.10 -4.70
C GLY A 189 18.41 -16.72 -5.85
N ARG A 190 18.00 -16.49 -7.10
CA ARG A 190 18.55 -17.13 -8.30
C ARG A 190 18.99 -16.11 -9.34
N TYR A 191 19.97 -16.51 -10.14
CA TYR A 191 20.43 -15.75 -11.29
C TYR A 191 20.61 -16.72 -12.47
N ASN A 192 20.00 -16.44 -13.62
CA ASN A 192 19.88 -17.36 -14.74
C ASN A 192 19.33 -18.75 -14.31
N GLY A 193 18.37 -18.76 -13.39
CA GLY A 193 17.74 -19.96 -12.83
C GLY A 193 18.58 -20.76 -11.83
N ALA A 194 19.87 -20.44 -11.65
CA ALA A 194 20.74 -21.11 -10.68
C ALA A 194 20.72 -20.38 -9.33
N ILE A 195 20.77 -21.13 -8.21
CA ILE A 195 20.89 -20.56 -6.86
C ILE A 195 22.17 -19.71 -6.78
N ILE A 196 22.04 -18.49 -6.26
CA ILE A 196 23.18 -17.61 -5.98
C ILE A 196 23.93 -18.18 -4.78
N THR A 197 25.08 -18.80 -5.01
CA THR A 197 25.92 -19.39 -3.95
C THR A 197 27.10 -18.51 -3.56
N ASP A 198 27.52 -17.60 -4.44
CA ASP A 198 28.64 -16.68 -4.20
C ASP A 198 28.18 -15.40 -3.50
N THR A 199 28.33 -15.37 -2.18
CA THR A 199 28.01 -14.21 -1.34
C THR A 199 28.87 -12.99 -1.65
N ASN A 200 30.09 -13.16 -2.21
CA ASN A 200 30.95 -12.03 -2.57
C ASN A 200 30.46 -11.37 -3.86
N ALA A 201 30.06 -12.17 -4.85
CA ALA A 201 29.42 -11.66 -6.07
C ALA A 201 28.11 -10.94 -5.73
N PHE A 202 27.29 -11.53 -4.85
CA PHE A 202 26.05 -10.91 -4.36
C PHE A 202 26.31 -9.60 -3.61
N GLY A 203 27.33 -9.56 -2.75
CA GLY A 203 27.78 -8.31 -2.11
C GLY A 203 28.26 -7.28 -3.15
N THR A 204 28.94 -7.70 -4.22
CA THR A 204 29.38 -6.79 -5.29
C THR A 204 28.20 -6.18 -6.07
N PHE A 205 27.16 -6.97 -6.32
CA PHE A 205 25.88 -6.48 -6.86
C PHE A 205 25.32 -5.35 -5.98
N PHE A 206 25.18 -5.61 -4.68
CA PHE A 206 24.61 -4.64 -3.74
C PHE A 206 25.49 -3.42 -3.50
N LYS A 207 26.82 -3.56 -3.57
CA LYS A 207 27.75 -2.42 -3.56
C LYS A 207 27.50 -1.50 -4.76
N THR A 208 27.30 -2.08 -5.94
CA THR A 208 27.04 -1.31 -7.18
C THR A 208 25.68 -0.62 -7.11
N LEU A 209 24.64 -1.35 -6.69
CA LEU A 209 23.29 -0.82 -6.52
C LEU A 209 23.24 0.29 -5.47
N ALA A 210 23.78 0.07 -4.27
CA ALA A 210 23.78 1.06 -3.21
C ALA A 210 24.60 2.30 -3.57
N THR A 211 25.68 2.17 -4.35
CA THR A 211 26.44 3.33 -4.84
C THR A 211 25.56 4.27 -5.66
N ALA A 212 24.63 3.76 -6.46
CA ALA A 212 23.72 4.56 -7.27
C ALA A 212 22.68 5.34 -6.41
N PHE A 213 22.31 4.81 -5.25
CA PHE A 213 21.19 5.33 -4.45
C PHE A 213 21.54 5.80 -3.03
N LYS A 214 22.80 5.72 -2.60
CA LYS A 214 23.23 5.99 -1.21
C LYS A 214 22.85 7.36 -0.65
N ASN A 215 22.66 8.37 -1.49
CA ASN A 215 22.29 9.72 -1.07
C ASN A 215 20.76 9.92 -0.99
N ASN A 216 19.96 8.94 -1.39
CA ASN A 216 18.51 9.00 -1.35
C ASN A 216 17.98 8.27 -0.11
N ALA A 217 17.64 9.02 0.94
CA ALA A 217 17.20 8.46 2.22
C ALA A 217 15.79 7.82 2.19
N LYS A 218 15.06 8.01 1.09
CA LYS A 218 13.73 7.42 0.86
C LYS A 218 13.78 6.15 0.02
N VAL A 219 14.97 5.75 -0.44
CA VAL A 219 15.19 4.41 -0.99
C VAL A 219 15.23 3.39 0.15
N ILE A 220 14.65 2.24 -0.11
CA ILE A 220 14.74 1.02 0.70
C ILE A 220 15.34 -0.05 -0.21
N PHE A 221 16.34 -0.77 0.29
CA PHE A 221 16.92 -1.89 -0.46
C PHE A 221 16.26 -3.18 -0.01
N ASP A 222 15.64 -3.91 -0.94
CA ASP A 222 15.25 -5.30 -0.74
C ASP A 222 16.41 -6.20 -1.15
N THR A 223 16.68 -7.25 -0.38
CA THR A 223 17.83 -8.13 -0.66
C THR A 223 17.55 -9.05 -1.86
N ASN A 224 16.37 -9.64 -1.92
CA ASN A 224 15.91 -10.47 -3.03
C ASN A 224 14.49 -10.93 -2.75
N ASN A 225 13.62 -10.86 -3.74
CA ASN A 225 12.30 -11.45 -3.67
C ASN A 225 12.37 -12.95 -3.34
N GLU A 226 11.66 -13.39 -2.29
CA GLU A 226 11.21 -14.75 -2.08
C GLU A 226 12.27 -15.84 -2.30
N TYR A 227 13.31 -15.88 -1.46
CA TYR A 227 14.19 -17.05 -1.43
C TYR A 227 13.35 -18.33 -1.22
N HIS A 228 13.63 -19.38 -1.98
CA HIS A 228 12.93 -20.66 -1.85
C HIS A 228 13.80 -21.85 -2.28
N ASP A 229 13.49 -23.03 -1.73
CA ASP A 229 14.15 -24.31 -2.06
C ASP A 229 15.68 -24.22 -2.08
N MET A 230 16.24 -23.57 -1.07
CA MET A 230 17.68 -23.39 -0.90
C MET A 230 18.11 -23.59 0.54
N ASP A 231 19.42 -23.77 0.74
CA ASP A 231 20.00 -23.95 2.06
C ASP A 231 19.72 -22.72 2.96
N GLN A 232 19.22 -22.97 4.17
CA GLN A 232 18.78 -21.91 5.08
C GLN A 232 19.94 -21.07 5.62
N THR A 233 21.14 -21.65 5.73
CA THR A 233 22.35 -20.92 6.11
C THR A 233 22.82 -20.02 4.96
N LEU A 234 22.69 -20.47 3.72
CA LEU A 234 22.96 -19.64 2.54
C LEU A 234 22.03 -18.42 2.48
N VAL A 235 20.72 -18.57 2.73
CA VAL A 235 19.78 -17.43 2.78
C VAL A 235 20.21 -16.38 3.80
N LEU A 236 20.59 -16.81 5.01
CA LEU A 236 21.14 -15.93 6.04
C LEU A 236 22.39 -15.19 5.54
N ASN A 237 23.32 -15.93 4.91
CA ASN A 237 24.59 -15.38 4.44
C ASN A 237 24.40 -14.40 3.28
N LEU A 238 23.48 -14.64 2.35
CA LEU A 238 23.15 -13.74 1.25
C LEU A 238 22.55 -12.43 1.77
N ASN A 239 21.57 -12.50 2.68
CA ASN A 239 21.02 -11.32 3.34
C ASN A 239 22.10 -10.51 4.07
N GLN A 240 22.97 -11.16 4.85
CA GLN A 240 24.05 -10.48 5.56
C GLN A 240 25.09 -9.87 4.59
N ALA A 241 25.39 -10.54 3.48
CA ALA A 241 26.29 -10.02 2.46
C ALA A 241 25.73 -8.76 1.79
N ALA A 242 24.43 -8.73 1.48
CA ALA A 242 23.75 -7.54 0.97
C ALA A 242 23.84 -6.39 1.97
N ILE A 243 23.48 -6.63 3.25
CA ILE A 243 23.56 -5.60 4.31
C ILE A 243 24.97 -5.02 4.41
N ASN A 244 25.97 -5.89 4.55
CA ASN A 244 27.37 -5.48 4.69
C ASN A 244 27.83 -4.63 3.51
N ALA A 245 27.52 -5.06 2.28
CA ALA A 245 27.88 -4.35 1.07
C ALA A 245 27.18 -3.00 0.94
N ILE A 246 25.87 -2.92 1.21
CA ILE A 246 25.11 -1.67 1.20
C ILE A 246 25.76 -0.68 2.16
N ARG A 247 25.98 -1.07 3.43
CA ARG A 247 26.55 -0.17 4.45
C ARG A 247 27.97 0.26 4.11
N ALA A 248 28.78 -0.62 3.52
CA ALA A 248 30.14 -0.29 3.10
C ALA A 248 30.23 0.81 2.03
N THR A 249 29.14 1.13 1.31
CA THR A 249 29.11 2.24 0.34
C THR A 249 28.89 3.63 0.96
N GLY A 250 28.50 3.67 2.24
CA GLY A 250 28.01 4.88 2.91
C GLY A 250 26.49 5.07 2.84
N ALA A 251 25.73 4.12 2.29
CA ALA A 251 24.26 4.11 2.35
C ALA A 251 23.77 3.76 3.78
N THR A 252 23.77 4.74 4.68
CA THR A 252 23.50 4.54 6.12
C THR A 252 22.12 4.99 6.58
N SER A 253 21.42 5.80 5.77
CA SER A 253 20.10 6.34 6.10
C SER A 253 18.95 5.41 5.73
N GLN A 254 19.15 4.56 4.73
CA GLN A 254 18.13 3.68 4.14
C GLN A 254 17.79 2.48 5.03
N TYR A 255 16.53 2.08 4.99
CA TYR A 255 16.10 0.77 5.49
C TYR A 255 16.57 -0.34 4.54
N ILE A 256 16.73 -1.55 5.09
CA ILE A 256 17.01 -2.76 4.31
C ILE A 256 15.91 -3.76 4.65
N PHE A 257 15.18 -4.17 3.62
CA PHE A 257 14.18 -5.23 3.70
C PHE A 257 14.91 -6.55 3.46
N VAL A 258 14.83 -7.44 4.45
CA VAL A 258 15.43 -8.78 4.40
C VAL A 258 14.31 -9.79 4.21
N GLU A 259 14.54 -10.75 3.33
CA GLU A 259 13.58 -11.78 2.99
C GLU A 259 14.09 -13.16 3.37
N GLY A 260 13.16 -14.03 3.74
CA GLY A 260 13.45 -15.40 4.15
C GLY A 260 13.24 -16.43 3.05
N ASN A 261 13.55 -17.67 3.42
CA ASN A 261 13.27 -18.85 2.62
C ASN A 261 11.76 -19.18 2.65
N SER A 262 11.36 -20.22 1.91
CA SER A 262 9.95 -20.61 1.74
C SER A 262 9.10 -19.42 1.31
N TYR A 263 9.58 -18.71 0.28
CA TYR A 263 8.92 -17.56 -0.34
C TYR A 263 8.66 -16.42 0.66
N SER A 264 9.53 -16.28 1.65
CA SER A 264 9.38 -15.33 2.75
C SER A 264 7.99 -15.34 3.44
N GLY A 265 7.29 -16.47 3.40
CA GLY A 265 5.90 -16.56 3.85
C GLY A 265 5.74 -16.33 5.36
N ALA A 266 4.84 -15.43 5.77
CA ALA A 266 4.60 -15.17 7.20
C ALA A 266 4.10 -16.41 7.95
N TRP A 267 3.18 -17.17 7.34
CA TRP A 267 2.61 -18.41 7.89
C TRP A 267 3.62 -19.54 8.15
N THR A 268 4.74 -19.56 7.42
CA THR A 268 5.81 -20.56 7.53
C THR A 268 7.04 -20.02 8.24
N TRP A 269 7.07 -18.72 8.55
CA TRP A 269 8.24 -18.00 9.02
C TRP A 269 8.96 -18.70 10.18
N ASN A 270 8.23 -19.00 11.26
CA ASN A 270 8.83 -19.56 12.47
C ASN A 270 9.40 -20.97 12.27
N ALA A 271 8.86 -21.72 11.31
CA ALA A 271 9.32 -23.09 11.04
C ALA A 271 10.63 -23.13 10.25
N VAL A 272 10.92 -22.08 9.47
CA VAL A 272 12.00 -22.09 8.48
C VAL A 272 13.05 -21.01 8.78
N ASN A 273 12.60 -19.79 9.08
CA ASN A 273 13.39 -18.57 9.04
C ASN A 273 13.88 -18.08 10.41
N ASP A 274 13.82 -18.91 11.45
CA ASP A 274 14.23 -18.54 12.80
C ASP A 274 15.70 -18.09 12.88
N ASN A 275 16.59 -18.64 12.04
CA ASN A 275 18.00 -18.23 12.00
C ASN A 275 18.21 -16.78 11.54
N LEU A 276 17.24 -16.15 10.86
CA LEU A 276 17.37 -14.77 10.36
C LEU A 276 17.35 -13.73 11.47
N LYS A 277 16.99 -14.08 12.72
CA LYS A 277 17.18 -13.19 13.89
C LYS A 277 18.65 -12.80 14.13
N ALA A 278 19.58 -13.59 13.59
CA ALA A 278 21.02 -13.37 13.69
C ALA A 278 21.55 -12.30 12.74
N LEU A 279 20.74 -11.81 11.79
CA LEU A 279 21.13 -10.70 10.91
C LEU A 279 21.47 -9.44 11.72
N THR A 280 22.53 -8.75 11.32
CA THR A 280 23.03 -7.53 11.97
C THR A 280 23.17 -6.39 10.97
N ASP A 281 22.80 -5.19 11.40
CA ASP A 281 22.99 -3.95 10.66
C ASP A 281 23.51 -2.89 11.63
N PRO A 282 24.68 -2.28 11.37
CA PRO A 282 25.21 -1.21 12.24
C PRO A 282 24.28 0.01 12.34
N GLN A 283 23.34 0.17 11.41
CA GLN A 283 22.38 1.27 11.41
C GLN A 283 21.06 0.94 12.10
N ASN A 284 20.86 -0.33 12.51
CA ASN A 284 19.64 -0.86 13.11
C ASN A 284 18.37 -0.53 12.27
N LYS A 285 18.44 -0.72 10.95
CA LYS A 285 17.32 -0.46 10.01
C LYS A 285 16.93 -1.69 9.18
N ILE A 286 17.13 -2.89 9.72
CA ILE A 286 16.59 -4.13 9.15
C ILE A 286 15.08 -4.17 9.40
N ILE A 287 14.31 -4.41 8.35
CA ILE A 287 12.90 -4.80 8.42
C ILE A 287 12.76 -6.20 7.82
N TYR A 288 12.12 -7.12 8.53
CA TYR A 288 11.84 -8.45 8.02
C TYR A 288 10.60 -8.39 7.10
N GLN A 289 10.84 -8.46 5.80
CA GLN A 289 9.77 -8.47 4.80
C GLN A 289 9.25 -9.89 4.66
N MET A 290 7.94 -10.05 4.88
CA MET A 290 7.25 -11.33 4.70
C MET A 290 6.13 -11.16 3.69
N HIS A 291 5.80 -12.22 2.96
CA HIS A 291 4.67 -12.23 2.03
C HIS A 291 3.52 -13.06 2.59
N GLN A 292 2.29 -12.68 2.24
CA GLN A 292 1.14 -13.44 2.68
C GLN A 292 -0.05 -13.38 1.72
N TYR A 293 -0.25 -14.47 0.99
CA TYR A 293 -1.48 -14.73 0.25
C TYR A 293 -2.47 -15.56 1.07
N LEU A 294 -3.71 -15.63 0.59
CA LEU A 294 -4.88 -16.08 1.37
C LEU A 294 -5.57 -17.32 0.80
N ASP A 295 -5.12 -17.78 -0.36
CA ASP A 295 -5.54 -19.02 -1.02
C ASP A 295 -4.93 -20.26 -0.36
N SER A 296 -5.41 -21.45 -0.73
CA SER A 296 -5.17 -22.71 -0.02
C SER A 296 -3.70 -23.02 0.23
N ASP A 297 -2.85 -22.77 -0.76
CA ASP A 297 -1.41 -23.04 -0.71
C ASP A 297 -0.57 -21.78 -0.46
N GLY A 298 -1.21 -20.61 -0.30
CA GLY A 298 -0.54 -19.35 -0.06
C GLY A 298 0.30 -18.85 -1.24
N SER A 299 0.04 -19.34 -2.46
CA SER A 299 0.76 -18.95 -3.67
C SER A 299 0.29 -17.64 -4.29
N GLY A 300 -0.92 -17.18 -3.96
CA GLY A 300 -1.49 -15.99 -4.62
C GLY A 300 -1.85 -16.24 -6.09
N THR A 301 -2.24 -17.46 -6.45
CA THR A 301 -2.62 -17.80 -7.83
C THR A 301 -4.13 -17.99 -7.98
N SER A 302 -4.86 -18.05 -6.87
CA SER A 302 -6.31 -18.19 -6.83
C SER A 302 -7.01 -16.95 -6.30
N ALA A 303 -8.14 -16.61 -6.92
CA ALA A 303 -9.03 -15.55 -6.42
C ALA A 303 -9.79 -15.96 -5.14
N ASN A 304 -9.75 -17.24 -4.74
CA ASN A 304 -10.45 -17.74 -3.56
C ASN A 304 -9.55 -17.71 -2.32
N CYS A 305 -10.07 -17.15 -1.23
CA CYS A 305 -9.42 -17.23 0.07
C CYS A 305 -9.92 -18.47 0.83
N VAL A 306 -9.14 -19.04 1.74
CA VAL A 306 -9.53 -20.25 2.52
C VAL A 306 -10.73 -19.98 3.43
N SER A 307 -10.71 -18.85 4.13
CA SER A 307 -11.77 -18.42 5.05
C SER A 307 -11.74 -16.89 5.16
N SER A 308 -12.74 -16.31 5.85
CA SER A 308 -12.77 -14.87 6.16
C SER A 308 -11.78 -14.44 7.26
N THR A 309 -11.11 -15.40 7.93
CA THR A 309 -10.17 -15.16 9.03
C THR A 309 -8.72 -15.55 8.71
N ILE A 310 -8.50 -16.23 7.57
CA ILE A 310 -7.22 -16.85 7.22
C ILE A 310 -6.04 -15.87 7.23
N GLY A 311 -6.28 -14.60 6.89
CA GLY A 311 -5.24 -13.56 6.93
C GLY A 311 -4.64 -13.37 8.32
N VAL A 312 -5.48 -13.28 9.36
CA VAL A 312 -5.05 -13.12 10.75
C VAL A 312 -4.31 -14.36 11.24
N GLU A 313 -4.90 -15.53 10.97
CA GLU A 313 -4.33 -16.83 11.38
C GLU A 313 -2.91 -17.00 10.85
N ARG A 314 -2.69 -16.66 9.58
CA ARG A 314 -1.40 -16.83 8.90
C ARG A 314 -0.30 -15.88 9.37
N VAL A 315 -0.62 -14.70 9.89
CA VAL A 315 0.42 -13.76 10.39
C VAL A 315 0.64 -13.83 11.90
N THR A 316 -0.22 -14.54 12.65
CA THR A 316 -0.17 -14.54 14.12
C THR A 316 1.15 -15.08 14.68
N SER A 317 1.67 -16.18 14.12
CA SER A 317 2.94 -16.79 14.58
C SER A 317 4.14 -15.88 14.29
N ALA A 318 4.18 -15.25 13.11
CA ALA A 318 5.19 -14.28 12.73
C ALA A 318 5.16 -13.02 13.61
N THR A 319 3.97 -12.48 13.94
CA THR A 319 3.83 -11.37 14.88
C THR A 319 4.48 -11.71 16.23
N ALA A 320 4.21 -12.90 16.76
CA ALA A 320 4.79 -13.34 18.03
C ALA A 320 6.33 -13.49 17.93
N TRP A 321 6.84 -14.00 16.82
CA TRP A 321 8.28 -14.15 16.60
C TRP A 321 9.00 -12.80 16.51
N LEU A 322 8.45 -11.83 15.77
CA LEU A 322 9.00 -10.49 15.68
C LEU A 322 9.13 -9.87 17.08
N ARG A 323 8.07 -9.95 17.88
CA ARG A 323 8.06 -9.40 19.24
C ARG A 323 9.04 -10.10 20.17
N ALA A 324 9.07 -11.44 20.16
CA ALA A 324 9.96 -12.24 20.99
C ALA A 324 11.45 -11.98 20.71
N ASN A 325 11.78 -11.60 19.48
CA ASN A 325 13.16 -11.37 19.05
C ASN A 325 13.53 -9.88 18.93
N GLY A 326 12.64 -8.97 19.35
CA GLY A 326 12.86 -7.52 19.28
C GLY A 326 13.05 -7.02 17.84
N LYS A 327 12.35 -7.62 16.88
CA LYS A 327 12.43 -7.32 15.45
C LYS A 327 11.17 -6.61 14.97
N ILE A 328 11.30 -5.93 13.84
CA ILE A 328 10.21 -5.25 13.15
C ILE A 328 10.06 -5.80 11.73
N GLY A 329 8.82 -5.93 11.27
CA GLY A 329 8.47 -6.53 9.99
C GLY A 329 7.58 -5.65 9.14
N ILE A 330 7.40 -6.08 7.90
CA ILE A 330 6.46 -5.54 6.93
C ILE A 330 5.86 -6.68 6.12
N ILE A 331 4.59 -6.57 5.73
CA ILE A 331 4.02 -7.45 4.71
C ILE A 331 4.36 -6.86 3.34
N GLY A 332 5.38 -7.42 2.68
CA GLY A 332 5.90 -6.93 1.39
C GLY A 332 4.98 -7.22 0.21
N GLU A 333 4.20 -8.29 0.31
CA GLU A 333 3.17 -8.66 -0.66
C GLU A 333 1.98 -9.28 0.07
N PHE A 334 0.78 -8.86 -0.28
CA PHE A 334 -0.46 -9.57 0.03
C PHE A 334 -1.52 -9.27 -1.03
N ALA A 335 -2.44 -10.20 -1.22
CA ALA A 335 -3.60 -10.00 -2.08
C ALA A 335 -4.76 -10.94 -1.71
N GLY A 336 -5.94 -10.61 -2.20
CA GLY A 336 -7.13 -11.46 -2.16
C GLY A 336 -8.05 -11.13 -3.33
N GLY A 337 -8.82 -12.12 -3.80
CA GLY A 337 -9.73 -11.90 -4.92
C GLY A 337 -10.92 -11.00 -4.57
N ALA A 338 -11.57 -10.45 -5.59
CA ALA A 338 -12.69 -9.54 -5.44
C ALA A 338 -14.01 -10.25 -5.06
N ASN A 339 -14.06 -10.73 -3.82
CA ASN A 339 -15.22 -11.40 -3.23
C ASN A 339 -15.31 -11.13 -1.71
N SER A 340 -16.51 -11.32 -1.14
CA SER A 340 -16.80 -10.97 0.26
C SER A 340 -15.93 -11.71 1.28
N GLN A 341 -15.58 -12.97 1.03
CA GLN A 341 -14.73 -13.77 1.91
C GLN A 341 -13.30 -13.22 1.95
N CYS A 342 -12.71 -12.96 0.78
CA CYS A 342 -11.39 -12.36 0.68
C CYS A 342 -11.34 -10.94 1.24
N LYS A 343 -12.37 -10.11 0.98
CA LYS A 343 -12.46 -8.77 1.56
C LYS A 343 -12.44 -8.80 3.08
N ALA A 344 -13.16 -9.73 3.71
CA ALA A 344 -13.15 -9.93 5.15
C ALA A 344 -11.76 -10.38 5.65
N ALA A 345 -11.12 -11.33 4.95
CA ALA A 345 -9.78 -11.83 5.31
C ALA A 345 -8.70 -10.74 5.21
N VAL A 346 -8.70 -9.95 4.13
CA VAL A 346 -7.81 -8.80 3.95
C VAL A 346 -8.05 -7.74 5.02
N THR A 347 -9.32 -7.41 5.31
CA THR A 347 -9.67 -6.45 6.36
C THR A 347 -9.15 -6.91 7.72
N GLY A 348 -9.36 -8.18 8.08
CA GLY A 348 -8.85 -8.77 9.32
C GLY A 348 -7.33 -8.75 9.40
N LEU A 349 -6.65 -9.12 8.31
CA LEU A 349 -5.18 -9.05 8.21
C LEU A 349 -4.68 -7.64 8.51
N LEU A 350 -5.17 -6.63 7.79
CA LEU A 350 -4.72 -5.24 7.97
C LEU A 350 -5.03 -4.70 9.38
N GLN A 351 -6.18 -5.04 9.95
CA GLN A 351 -6.52 -4.68 11.32
C GLN A 351 -5.56 -5.32 12.34
N HIS A 352 -5.21 -6.60 12.16
CA HIS A 352 -4.25 -7.29 13.02
C HIS A 352 -2.86 -6.67 12.95
N LEU A 353 -2.37 -6.35 11.75
CA LEU A 353 -1.08 -5.67 11.58
C LEU A 353 -1.09 -4.30 12.27
N LYS A 354 -2.15 -3.51 12.09
CA LYS A 354 -2.30 -2.19 12.70
C LYS A 354 -2.35 -2.25 14.23
N ALA A 355 -3.07 -3.22 14.79
CA ALA A 355 -3.15 -3.46 16.23
C ALA A 355 -1.82 -3.91 16.84
N ASN A 356 -0.91 -4.44 16.01
CA ASN A 356 0.43 -4.89 16.38
C ASN A 356 1.51 -4.01 15.73
N SER A 357 1.26 -2.69 15.65
CA SER A 357 2.15 -1.71 15.01
C SER A 357 3.45 -1.45 15.78
N ASP A 358 3.61 -2.03 16.98
CA ASP A 358 4.88 -2.12 17.68
C ASP A 358 5.91 -2.97 16.90
N VAL A 359 5.45 -3.97 16.15
CA VAL A 359 6.29 -4.85 15.34
C VAL A 359 6.00 -4.79 13.84
N TRP A 360 4.79 -4.40 13.41
CA TRP A 360 4.44 -4.28 11.99
C TRP A 360 4.47 -2.83 11.52
N THR A 361 5.31 -2.56 10.53
CA THR A 361 5.48 -1.22 9.98
C THR A 361 4.48 -0.88 8.88
N GLY A 362 3.92 -1.88 8.20
CA GLY A 362 3.08 -1.65 7.03
C GLY A 362 2.70 -2.90 6.24
N ALA A 363 2.09 -2.65 5.08
CA ALA A 363 1.76 -3.66 4.09
C ALA A 363 1.80 -3.08 2.66
N LEU A 364 2.13 -3.90 1.65
CA LEU A 364 2.07 -3.53 0.24
C LEU A 364 1.25 -4.56 -0.54
N TRP A 365 0.35 -4.07 -1.41
CA TRP A 365 -0.52 -4.91 -2.22
C TRP A 365 0.18 -5.42 -3.48
N TRP A 366 0.04 -6.72 -3.75
CA TRP A 366 0.48 -7.34 -4.99
C TRP A 366 -0.67 -7.49 -6.00
N GLY A 367 -0.64 -6.91 -7.20
CA GLY A 367 0.38 -5.99 -7.71
C GLY A 367 -0.24 -4.90 -8.58
N GLY A 368 0.39 -3.73 -8.58
CA GLY A 368 0.20 -2.63 -9.52
C GLY A 368 1.22 -2.70 -10.65
N GLY A 369 1.06 -1.86 -11.66
CA GLY A 369 1.91 -1.82 -12.84
C GLY A 369 1.10 -1.82 -14.16
N PRO A 370 1.67 -1.27 -15.24
CA PRO A 370 0.89 -0.89 -16.42
C PRO A 370 0.44 -2.07 -17.31
N TRP A 371 0.95 -3.29 -17.08
CA TRP A 371 0.74 -4.45 -17.98
C TRP A 371 -0.05 -5.61 -17.38
N TRP A 372 -0.80 -5.36 -16.30
CA TRP A 372 -1.59 -6.41 -15.65
C TRP A 372 -2.89 -6.78 -16.36
N GLY A 373 -3.44 -5.94 -17.24
CA GLY A 373 -4.68 -6.23 -17.95
C GLY A 373 -5.83 -6.58 -17.00
N ASN A 374 -6.36 -7.81 -17.11
CA ASN A 374 -7.45 -8.33 -16.27
C ASN A 374 -6.97 -9.22 -15.12
N TYR A 375 -5.70 -9.09 -14.70
CA TYR A 375 -5.13 -9.84 -13.58
C TYR A 375 -6.01 -9.76 -12.34
N ILE A 376 -6.20 -10.90 -11.67
CA ILE A 376 -7.13 -11.07 -10.56
C ILE A 376 -6.88 -10.11 -9.39
N PHE A 377 -5.62 -9.69 -9.19
CA PHE A 377 -5.22 -8.76 -8.13
C PHE A 377 -4.73 -7.40 -8.66
N GLY A 378 -4.94 -7.10 -9.94
CA GLY A 378 -4.44 -5.87 -10.55
C GLY A 378 -4.87 -4.63 -9.78
N PHE A 379 -3.91 -3.81 -9.37
CA PHE A 379 -4.15 -2.58 -8.60
C PHE A 379 -4.25 -1.32 -9.48
N GLU A 380 -3.99 -1.45 -10.77
CA GLU A 380 -3.79 -0.32 -11.68
C GLU A 380 -5.07 0.51 -11.90
N PRO A 381 -5.08 1.81 -11.57
CA PRO A 381 -6.19 2.69 -11.93
C PRO A 381 -6.37 2.81 -13.46
N PRO A 382 -7.59 3.02 -13.98
CA PRO A 382 -8.87 3.11 -13.25
C PRO A 382 -9.59 1.76 -13.07
N SER A 383 -9.08 0.67 -13.64
CA SER A 383 -9.84 -0.58 -13.85
C SER A 383 -9.38 -1.79 -13.02
N GLY A 384 -8.30 -1.67 -12.26
CA GLY A 384 -7.76 -2.75 -11.44
C GLY A 384 -8.79 -3.32 -10.46
N THR A 385 -9.00 -4.63 -10.49
CA THR A 385 -9.94 -5.34 -9.61
C THR A 385 -9.49 -5.29 -8.15
N GLY A 386 -8.19 -5.36 -7.87
CA GLY A 386 -7.61 -5.26 -6.53
C GLY A 386 -7.77 -3.88 -5.89
N ALA A 387 -7.77 -2.82 -6.70
CA ALA A 387 -7.94 -1.45 -6.22
C ALA A 387 -9.29 -1.23 -5.51
N LYS A 388 -10.35 -1.90 -5.96
CA LYS A 388 -11.69 -1.82 -5.33
C LYS A 388 -11.71 -2.51 -3.96
N GLU A 389 -11.01 -3.62 -3.82
CA GLU A 389 -10.98 -4.42 -2.59
C GLU A 389 -10.16 -3.77 -1.47
N LEU A 390 -8.97 -3.27 -1.77
CA LEU A 390 -8.14 -2.59 -0.77
C LEU A 390 -8.78 -1.28 -0.32
N LYS A 391 -9.32 -0.48 -1.25
CA LYS A 391 -10.02 0.78 -0.92
C LYS A 391 -11.21 0.54 0.01
N GLY A 392 -12.01 -0.51 -0.25
CA GLY A 392 -13.12 -0.91 0.62
C GLY A 392 -12.68 -1.48 1.98
N SER A 393 -11.52 -2.12 2.04
CA SER A 393 -10.97 -2.68 3.28
C SER A 393 -10.36 -1.60 4.18
N LEU A 394 -9.69 -0.61 3.59
CA LEU A 394 -9.09 0.53 4.30
C LEU A 394 -10.13 1.51 4.84
N SER A 395 -11.22 1.77 4.11
CA SER A 395 -12.32 2.60 4.61
C SER A 395 -13.01 1.98 5.85
N THR A 396 -13.10 0.64 5.89
CA THR A 396 -13.64 -0.12 7.03
C THR A 396 -12.65 -0.17 8.21
N ALA A 397 -11.34 -0.19 7.94
CA ALA A 397 -10.28 -0.22 8.95
C ALA A 397 -10.17 1.09 9.77
N VAL A 398 -10.69 2.22 9.27
CA VAL A 398 -10.79 3.48 10.02
C VAL A 398 -11.87 3.40 11.11
N THR A 399 -12.95 2.64 10.89
CA THR A 399 -14.10 2.59 11.79
C THR A 399 -13.93 1.58 12.94
N VAL A 400 -13.21 0.47 12.73
CA VAL A 400 -13.07 -0.61 13.74
C VAL A 400 -12.00 -0.30 14.79
N ALA A 401 -10.99 0.51 14.48
CA ALA A 401 -9.92 0.89 15.43
C ALA A 401 -10.44 1.63 16.68
N ALA A 402 -11.66 2.20 16.62
CA ALA A 402 -12.30 2.83 17.77
C ALA A 402 -12.94 1.84 18.77
N TYR A 403 -13.06 0.54 18.43
CA TYR A 403 -13.84 -0.41 19.22
C TYR A 403 -13.02 -1.42 20.06
N TRP A 404 -11.68 -1.45 19.96
CA TRP A 404 -10.86 -2.47 20.66
C TRP A 404 -9.77 -1.94 21.58
N ALA A 405 -9.74 -0.63 21.87
CA ALA A 405 -8.86 -0.07 22.90
C ALA A 405 -9.63 0.20 24.21
N ALA A 406 -10.07 -0.87 24.88
CA ALA A 406 -10.43 -0.80 26.30
C ALA A 406 -9.72 -1.95 27.02
N PRO A 407 -8.74 -1.69 27.90
CA PRO A 407 -8.15 -2.76 28.70
C PRO A 407 -9.22 -3.30 29.65
N LEU A 408 -9.35 -4.64 29.68
CA LEU A 408 -10.12 -5.36 30.68
C LEU A 408 -9.55 -5.06 32.07
N ALA A 409 -10.07 -4.03 32.73
CA ALA A 409 -9.93 -3.87 34.16
C ALA A 409 -10.84 -4.90 34.84
N ILE A 410 -10.25 -5.95 35.40
CA ILE A 410 -10.91 -6.93 36.26
C ILE A 410 -11.31 -6.21 37.55
N PRO A 411 -12.61 -6.10 37.91
CA PRO A 411 -13.00 -5.60 39.22
C PRO A 411 -12.83 -6.72 40.24
N SER A 412 -11.97 -6.50 41.22
CA SER A 412 -11.86 -7.32 42.42
C SER A 412 -13.09 -7.13 43.30
N GLN A 413 -14.08 -8.02 43.17
CA GLN A 413 -15.14 -8.16 44.17
C GLN A 413 -15.27 -9.60 44.62
N LEU A 414 -14.69 -9.89 45.78
CA LEU A 414 -15.07 -11.02 46.65
C LEU A 414 -14.51 -10.77 48.06
N ARG A 415 -15.36 -10.20 48.94
CA ARG A 415 -15.55 -10.61 50.35
C ARG A 415 -16.43 -9.60 51.10
N SER A 416 -17.67 -9.98 51.36
CA SER A 416 -18.18 -10.23 52.73
C SER A 416 -19.71 -10.30 52.72
N TRP A 417 -20.21 -11.50 52.99
CA TRP A 417 -21.59 -11.75 53.40
C TRP A 417 -21.60 -11.89 54.91
N THR A 418 -22.34 -11.03 55.63
CA THR A 418 -23.00 -11.40 56.89
C THR A 418 -24.07 -10.37 57.29
N GLN A 419 -25.30 -10.90 57.43
CA GLN A 419 -26.36 -10.55 58.39
C GLN A 419 -26.88 -9.10 58.51
N SER A 420 -28.20 -8.93 58.26
CA SER A 420 -29.20 -8.78 59.34
C SER A 420 -30.56 -8.20 58.85
N ARG A 421 -31.60 -9.05 58.94
CA ARG A 421 -33.01 -8.79 59.36
C ARG A 421 -33.75 -7.49 58.93
N ARG A 422 -34.90 -7.60 58.25
CA ARG A 422 -36.30 -7.63 58.78
C ARG A 422 -37.33 -7.42 57.64
N ASN A 423 -38.40 -8.20 57.71
CA ASN A 423 -39.67 -8.22 56.93
C ASN A 423 -40.60 -7.02 57.30
N PRO A 424 -41.87 -6.86 56.81
CA PRO A 424 -42.54 -7.21 55.52
C PRO A 424 -43.61 -6.17 55.01
N LEU A 425 -44.37 -6.54 53.95
CA LEU A 425 -45.71 -6.04 53.49
C LEU A 425 -45.68 -4.76 52.59
N VAL A 426 -46.44 -4.61 51.49
CA VAL A 426 -47.90 -4.76 51.27
C VAL A 426 -48.24 -4.98 49.77
N THR A 427 -49.38 -5.64 49.55
CA THR A 427 -50.14 -6.04 48.35
C THR A 427 -50.84 -4.92 47.56
N GLY A 428 -51.15 -5.13 46.26
CA GLY A 428 -52.37 -4.56 45.62
C GLY A 428 -52.29 -4.14 44.14
N PRO A 429 -53.18 -4.62 43.24
CA PRO A 429 -53.13 -4.41 41.77
C PRO A 429 -54.17 -3.39 41.24
N ILE A 430 -53.95 -2.82 40.04
CA ILE A 430 -55.01 -2.14 39.26
C ILE A 430 -54.86 -2.45 37.76
N ALA A 431 -55.94 -2.98 37.18
CA ALA A 431 -56.14 -3.20 35.75
C ALA A 431 -56.78 -1.96 35.09
N HIS A 432 -56.57 -1.75 33.78
CA HIS A 432 -57.57 -1.17 32.88
C HIS A 432 -57.22 -1.36 31.39
N ARG A 433 -58.22 -1.14 30.55
CA ARG A 433 -58.56 -1.86 29.30
C ARG A 433 -58.46 -0.91 28.08
N ILE A 434 -58.09 -1.51 26.94
CA ILE A 434 -58.02 -1.12 25.49
C ILE A 434 -59.26 -0.28 25.03
N PRO A 435 -59.25 0.64 24.00
CA PRO A 435 -58.99 0.30 22.58
C PRO A 435 -58.47 1.32 21.53
N GLU A 436 -58.09 0.69 20.40
CA GLU A 436 -57.60 1.10 19.07
C GLU A 436 -58.25 2.30 18.36
N ARG A 437 -57.50 2.95 17.43
CA ARG A 437 -58.05 3.59 16.21
C ARG A 437 -57.12 3.51 14.98
N LYS A 438 -57.81 3.47 13.84
CA LYS A 438 -57.43 3.08 12.46
C LYS A 438 -56.69 4.15 11.64
N SER A 439 -55.93 3.67 10.65
CA SER A 439 -55.26 4.42 9.57
C SER A 439 -56.19 4.87 8.44
N THR A 440 -55.86 5.99 7.79
CA THR A 440 -56.23 6.29 6.39
C THR A 440 -55.18 7.22 5.75
N TYR A 441 -54.66 6.84 4.58
CA TYR A 441 -53.89 7.67 3.63
C TYR A 441 -54.74 7.93 2.38
N PRO A 442 -54.53 9.05 1.67
CA PRO A 442 -54.86 9.15 0.24
C PRO A 442 -53.65 9.47 -0.65
N GLN A 443 -53.73 8.96 -1.88
CA GLN A 443 -52.82 9.17 -3.02
C GLN A 443 -53.16 10.42 -3.84
N GLN A 444 -52.16 10.97 -4.56
CA GLN A 444 -52.17 11.51 -5.94
C GLN A 444 -50.84 12.28 -6.18
N SER A 445 -50.30 12.58 -7.37
CA SER A 445 -50.14 11.94 -8.69
C SER A 445 -49.33 12.92 -9.57
N LYS A 446 -48.22 12.48 -10.17
CA LYS A 446 -47.49 12.94 -11.40
C LYS A 446 -47.52 14.41 -11.85
N ILE A 447 -46.33 15.02 -12.00
CA ILE A 447 -45.91 15.82 -13.19
C ILE A 447 -44.41 15.58 -13.44
N SER A 448 -44.05 15.29 -14.70
CA SER A 448 -42.71 15.07 -15.25
C SER A 448 -42.25 16.29 -16.06
N TYR A 449 -40.99 16.75 -15.95
CA TYR A 449 -40.17 17.38 -17.03
C TYR A 449 -38.68 17.40 -16.63
N GLU A 450 -37.83 17.46 -17.65
CA GLU A 450 -36.43 17.00 -17.80
C GLU A 450 -35.32 17.73 -17.02
N VAL A 451 -34.14 17.06 -16.96
CA VAL A 451 -32.93 17.33 -16.16
C VAL A 451 -32.05 18.44 -16.77
N PRO A 452 -31.42 19.31 -15.96
CA PRO A 452 -29.95 19.35 -15.93
C PRO A 452 -29.36 19.51 -14.51
N TRP A 453 -28.27 18.79 -14.25
CA TRP A 453 -27.47 18.84 -13.03
C TRP A 453 -26.77 20.20 -12.86
N SER A 454 -27.15 20.98 -11.84
CA SER A 454 -26.24 21.72 -10.92
C SER A 454 -27.01 22.72 -10.06
N GLN A 455 -27.24 22.37 -8.78
CA GLN A 455 -27.02 23.24 -7.61
C GLN A 455 -27.55 22.55 -6.35
N ALA A 456 -26.78 22.75 -5.28
CA ALA A 456 -26.91 22.15 -3.97
C ALA A 456 -28.29 22.32 -3.31
N SER A 457 -28.58 21.36 -2.43
CA SER A 457 -29.39 21.49 -1.22
C SER A 457 -30.82 22.03 -1.39
N LYS A 458 -31.78 21.13 -1.61
CA LYS A 458 -33.11 21.26 -1.01
C LYS A 458 -33.30 20.08 -0.06
N ARG A 459 -33.28 20.37 1.26
CA ARG A 459 -33.66 19.44 2.34
C ARG A 459 -35.14 19.07 2.19
N PRO A 460 -35.48 17.78 2.02
CA PRO A 460 -36.43 17.10 2.93
C PRO A 460 -36.08 15.59 3.10
N SER A 461 -36.37 14.86 4.17
CA SER A 461 -37.44 14.95 5.17
C SER A 461 -37.00 14.34 6.51
N GLN A 462 -37.31 15.02 7.62
CA GLN A 462 -37.52 14.40 8.93
C GLN A 462 -38.40 13.15 8.73
N SER A 463 -37.87 11.95 8.98
CA SER A 463 -38.57 10.71 8.64
C SER A 463 -39.63 10.39 9.69
N ASN A 464 -40.86 10.05 9.28
CA ASN A 464 -41.97 9.70 10.18
C ASN A 464 -41.80 8.33 10.92
N ASN A 465 -40.59 7.81 11.07
CA ASN A 465 -40.37 6.48 11.65
C ASN A 465 -40.10 6.54 13.16
N LEU A 466 -41.17 6.87 13.92
CA LEU A 466 -41.15 7.03 15.37
C LEU A 466 -40.57 5.83 16.13
N ASN A 467 -40.66 4.62 15.58
CA ASN A 467 -40.09 3.41 16.21
C ASN A 467 -38.56 3.41 16.15
N ILE A 468 -37.98 3.85 15.03
CA ILE A 468 -36.53 3.95 14.87
C ILE A 468 -35.98 5.04 15.79
N GLU A 469 -36.63 6.21 15.82
CA GLU A 469 -36.24 7.31 16.71
C GLU A 469 -36.35 6.91 18.19
N ALA A 470 -37.43 6.23 18.59
CA ALA A 470 -37.62 5.77 19.96
C ALA A 470 -36.55 4.73 20.37
N ASN A 471 -36.25 3.76 19.51
CA ASN A 471 -35.21 2.77 19.80
C ASN A 471 -33.82 3.40 19.82
N ALA A 472 -33.54 4.36 18.94
CA ALA A 472 -32.30 5.13 18.96
C ALA A 472 -32.16 5.93 20.26
N ALA A 473 -33.21 6.64 20.69
CA ALA A 473 -33.20 7.39 21.95
C ALA A 473 -32.97 6.48 23.17
N LEU A 474 -33.41 5.22 23.14
CA LEU A 474 -33.12 4.24 24.18
C LEU A 474 -31.65 3.81 24.22
N ILE A 475 -30.95 3.78 23.09
CA ILE A 475 -29.54 3.39 23.03
C ILE A 475 -28.64 4.58 23.44
N TRP A 476 -29.02 5.80 23.05
CA TRP A 476 -28.22 7.02 23.15
C TRP A 476 -28.83 8.04 24.13
N SER A 477 -29.00 7.65 25.39
CA SER A 477 -29.97 8.26 26.32
C SER A 477 -29.44 9.34 27.29
N LYS A 478 -28.22 9.88 27.15
CA LYS A 478 -27.60 10.78 28.16
C LYS A 478 -27.29 12.22 27.72
N GLU A 479 -27.74 12.65 26.54
CA GLU A 479 -27.54 14.02 26.06
C GLU A 479 -28.89 14.61 25.66
N GLY A 480 -29.35 15.66 26.36
CA GLY A 480 -30.49 16.47 25.92
C GLY A 480 -30.12 17.96 25.94
N PRO A 481 -30.77 18.84 25.14
CA PRO A 481 -31.84 18.60 24.17
C PRO A 481 -31.36 18.74 22.72
N SER A 482 -31.61 17.75 21.86
CA SER A 482 -32.20 18.00 20.53
C SER A 482 -32.83 16.72 19.99
N SER A 483 -33.85 16.94 19.18
CA SER A 483 -34.81 15.99 18.63
C SER A 483 -34.34 15.27 17.37
N ASP A 484 -33.07 15.36 17.01
CA ASP A 484 -32.73 15.30 15.60
C ASP A 484 -31.83 14.10 15.28
N PHE A 485 -32.39 12.91 15.49
CA PHE A 485 -32.00 11.77 14.66
C PHE A 485 -32.49 12.06 13.25
N ASP A 486 -31.61 11.87 12.28
CA ASP A 486 -31.94 12.02 10.88
C ASP A 486 -31.74 10.68 10.19
N ILE A 487 -32.69 10.29 9.35
CA ILE A 487 -32.63 9.02 8.62
C ILE A 487 -32.55 9.34 7.15
N ASP A 488 -31.47 8.89 6.53
CA ASP A 488 -31.30 9.00 5.08
C ASP A 488 -31.41 7.62 4.45
N VAL A 489 -31.99 7.55 3.26
CA VAL A 489 -31.92 6.35 2.44
C VAL A 489 -31.33 6.73 1.11
N GLU A 490 -30.13 6.26 0.88
CA GLU A 490 -29.42 6.49 -0.37
C GLU A 490 -29.61 5.31 -1.32
N THR A 491 -29.55 5.60 -2.61
CA THR A 491 -29.58 4.61 -3.69
C THR A 491 -28.28 4.67 -4.46
N ASP A 492 -27.70 3.53 -4.79
CA ASP A 492 -26.58 3.46 -5.75
C ASP A 492 -27.08 3.49 -7.20
N ASP A 493 -26.14 3.60 -8.15
CA ASP A 493 -26.41 3.63 -9.60
C ASP A 493 -27.08 2.34 -10.14
N TYR A 494 -27.26 1.33 -9.29
CA TYR A 494 -27.87 0.03 -9.59
C TYR A 494 -29.20 -0.20 -8.85
N GLU A 495 -29.80 0.85 -8.29
CA GLU A 495 -31.07 0.83 -7.54
C GLU A 495 -31.05 0.01 -6.23
N TYR A 496 -29.88 -0.26 -5.64
CA TYR A 496 -29.81 -0.81 -4.28
C TYR A 496 -29.91 0.30 -3.23
N TYR A 497 -30.62 0.01 -2.15
CA TYR A 497 -30.96 0.96 -1.08
C TYR A 497 -30.12 0.67 0.18
N GLN A 498 -29.61 1.73 0.80
CA GLN A 498 -28.98 1.68 2.12
C GLN A 498 -29.60 2.74 3.03
N ALA A 499 -29.92 2.37 4.27
CA ALA A 499 -30.48 3.28 5.26
C ALA A 499 -29.39 3.69 6.27
N PHE A 500 -29.37 4.96 6.59
CA PHE A 500 -28.44 5.57 7.52
C PHE A 500 -29.19 6.21 8.68
N LEU A 501 -28.69 6.02 9.90
CA LEU A 501 -29.09 6.79 11.06
C LEU A 501 -27.99 7.77 11.41
N PHE A 502 -28.33 9.05 11.48
CA PHE A 502 -27.45 10.14 11.89
C PHE A 502 -27.94 10.78 13.17
N VAL A 503 -27.03 11.43 13.89
CA VAL A 503 -27.36 12.45 14.89
C VAL A 503 -26.90 13.81 14.39
N ILE A 504 -27.75 14.82 14.53
CA ILE A 504 -27.44 16.21 14.15
C ILE A 504 -26.88 16.95 15.37
N ARG A 505 -25.63 17.43 15.27
CA ARG A 505 -24.94 18.15 16.36
C ARG A 505 -24.19 19.40 15.86
N PRO A 506 -24.07 20.47 16.66
CA PRO A 506 -23.16 21.57 16.35
C PRO A 506 -21.70 21.08 16.34
N ASP A 507 -20.91 21.48 15.34
CA ASP A 507 -19.47 21.26 15.28
C ASP A 507 -18.70 22.22 16.21
N THR A 508 -17.37 22.11 16.25
CA THR A 508 -16.50 22.97 17.10
C THR A 508 -16.59 24.47 16.76
N LYS A 509 -17.28 24.83 15.67
CA LYS A 509 -17.53 26.21 15.22
C LYS A 509 -19.01 26.59 15.37
N GLY A 510 -19.85 25.75 15.97
CA GLY A 510 -21.28 25.98 16.17
C GLY A 510 -22.17 25.69 14.96
N THR A 511 -21.65 25.05 13.91
CA THR A 511 -22.40 24.68 12.69
C THR A 511 -23.01 23.30 12.83
N LEU A 512 -24.30 23.12 12.52
CA LEU A 512 -24.93 21.79 12.57
C LEU A 512 -24.29 20.83 11.55
N SER A 513 -23.82 19.68 12.04
CA SER A 513 -23.18 18.59 11.30
C SER A 513 -23.93 17.27 11.54
N ARG A 514 -24.04 16.45 10.48
CA ARG A 514 -24.63 15.10 10.54
C ARG A 514 -23.53 14.11 10.89
N THR A 515 -23.62 13.50 12.06
CA THR A 515 -22.68 12.43 12.48
C THR A 515 -23.35 11.08 12.26
N PRO A 516 -22.79 10.18 11.42
CA PRO A 516 -23.38 8.86 11.19
C PRO A 516 -23.24 7.98 12.44
N LEU A 517 -24.32 7.31 12.81
CA LEU A 517 -24.38 6.37 13.94
C LEU A 517 -24.48 4.91 13.49
N LEU A 518 -25.23 4.66 12.42
CA LEU A 518 -25.50 3.30 11.91
C LEU A 518 -25.81 3.35 10.41
N MET A 519 -25.45 2.29 9.69
CA MET A 519 -25.71 2.11 8.26
C MET A 519 -26.09 0.65 8.02
N THR A 520 -27.09 0.39 7.18
CA THR A 520 -27.49 -0.97 6.77
C THR A 520 -26.64 -1.48 5.61
N ALA A 521 -26.70 -2.78 5.35
CA ALA A 521 -26.21 -3.33 4.08
C ALA A 521 -27.04 -2.78 2.89
N LEU A 522 -26.60 -3.08 1.67
CA LEU A 522 -27.38 -2.81 0.45
C LEU A 522 -28.58 -3.77 0.37
N HIS A 523 -29.76 -3.21 0.13
CA HIS A 523 -31.02 -3.93 0.00
C HIS A 523 -31.64 -3.68 -1.37
N ASN A 524 -32.38 -4.65 -1.90
CA ASN A 524 -33.11 -4.53 -3.16
C ASN A 524 -34.39 -3.66 -3.08
N SER A 525 -34.67 -3.07 -1.90
CA SER A 525 -35.81 -2.18 -1.69
C SER A 525 -35.56 -1.22 -0.54
N LYS A 526 -36.11 -0.01 -0.65
CA LYS A 526 -36.12 1.00 0.41
C LYS A 526 -36.71 0.46 1.71
N GLU A 527 -37.82 -0.28 1.60
CA GLU A 527 -38.50 -0.90 2.73
C GLU A 527 -37.65 -2.02 3.35
N GLY A 528 -36.83 -2.72 2.56
CA GLY A 528 -35.84 -3.68 3.05
C GLY A 528 -34.79 -3.00 3.94
N ALA A 529 -34.16 -1.95 3.42
CA ALA A 529 -33.17 -1.17 4.17
C ALA A 529 -33.74 -0.55 5.46
N MET A 530 -34.94 0.02 5.40
CA MET A 530 -35.58 0.62 6.57
C MET A 530 -35.97 -0.42 7.64
N ARG A 531 -36.39 -1.62 7.24
CA ARG A 531 -36.71 -2.70 8.19
C ARG A 531 -35.47 -3.25 8.88
N ASP A 532 -34.39 -3.46 8.12
CA ASP A 532 -33.11 -3.91 8.66
C ASP A 532 -32.54 -2.92 9.68
N LEU A 533 -32.68 -1.62 9.42
CA LEU A 533 -32.30 -0.57 10.37
C LEU A 533 -33.11 -0.65 11.67
N GLU A 534 -34.44 -0.81 11.55
CA GLU A 534 -35.34 -0.94 12.71
C GLU A 534 -35.05 -2.20 13.53
N ASP A 535 -34.86 -3.35 12.89
CA ASP A 535 -34.59 -4.63 13.55
C ASP A 535 -33.22 -4.65 14.24
N THR A 536 -32.22 -4.02 13.62
CA THR A 536 -30.90 -3.82 14.24
C THR A 536 -31.00 -3.01 15.53
N LEU A 537 -31.77 -1.91 15.52
CA LEU A 537 -31.96 -1.08 16.71
C LEU A 537 -32.76 -1.81 17.79
N LYS A 538 -33.77 -2.62 17.42
CA LYS A 538 -34.49 -3.47 18.37
C LYS A 538 -33.58 -4.50 19.03
N ASP A 539 -32.70 -5.16 18.26
CA ASP A 539 -31.72 -6.11 18.82
C ASP A 539 -30.80 -5.42 19.84
N MET A 540 -30.29 -4.24 19.49
CA MET A 540 -29.44 -3.45 20.37
C MET A 540 -30.16 -3.06 21.68
N VAL A 541 -31.41 -2.62 21.61
CA VAL A 541 -32.24 -2.34 22.79
C VAL A 541 -32.44 -3.60 23.64
N ASN A 542 -32.79 -4.73 23.02
CA ASN A 542 -33.01 -6.01 23.70
C ASN A 542 -31.75 -6.52 24.40
N ARG A 543 -30.58 -6.25 23.84
CA ARG A 543 -29.27 -6.58 24.42
C ARG A 543 -28.80 -5.58 25.47
N GLY A 544 -29.61 -4.57 25.80
CA GLY A 544 -29.30 -3.56 26.79
C GLY A 544 -28.15 -2.63 26.38
N VAL A 545 -27.89 -2.48 25.08
CA VAL A 545 -26.83 -1.62 24.59
C VAL A 545 -27.13 -0.17 24.97
N LYS A 546 -26.19 0.45 25.68
CA LYS A 546 -26.17 1.88 25.98
C LYS A 546 -24.85 2.45 25.47
N LYS A 547 -24.91 3.45 24.62
CA LYS A 547 -23.72 4.11 24.06
C LYS A 547 -23.70 5.57 24.50
N GLU A 548 -22.58 5.98 25.08
CA GLU A 548 -22.21 7.38 25.23
C GLU A 548 -21.50 7.77 23.91
N VAL A 549 -21.84 8.90 23.29
CA VAL A 549 -21.32 9.29 21.95
C VAL A 549 -20.60 10.61 22.00
#